data_AF-A0A660PW91-F1
#
_entry.id   AF-A0A660PW91-F1
#
_cell.length_a   1.000
_cell.length_b   1.000
_cell.length_c   1.000
_cell.angle_alpha   90.00
_cell.angle_beta   90.00
_cell.angle_gamma   90.00
#
_symmetry.space_group_name_H-M   'P 1'
#
loop_
_entity.id
_entity.type
_entity.pdbx_description
1 polymer ?
#
loop_
_entity_poly.entity_id
_entity_poly.type
_entity_poly.pdbx_seq_one_letter_code
_entity_poly.pdbx_strand_id
1 'polypeptide(L)'
;MADIKFKLEKDEISRQIHYILRELYPDLKISSDAIRDLVVETAPDGAGVKFDAAAFAEHAGIDKNELTADLFKELGVEYEKNWHDKLFFGIKMIGGIIDFNVLDRETDA
;
A
#
# COMPACT_ATOMS: atom_id res chain seq x y z
N MET A 1 19.25 -12.13 21.06
CA MET A 1 18.47 -12.25 19.82
C MET A 1 18.49 -10.89 19.18
N ALA A 2 18.79 -10.77 17.89
CA ALA A 2 18.73 -9.48 17.21
C ALA A 2 17.25 -9.13 17.01
N ASP A 3 16.80 -8.02 17.59
CA ASP A 3 15.49 -7.44 17.28
C ASP A 3 15.50 -7.03 15.81
N ILE A 4 14.94 -7.87 14.94
CA ILE A 4 14.71 -7.50 13.55
C ILE A 4 13.62 -6.43 13.57
N LYS A 5 14.02 -5.16 13.47
CA LYS A 5 13.08 -4.06 13.21
C LYS A 5 12.59 -4.20 11.77
N PHE A 6 11.38 -4.73 11.62
CA PHE A 6 10.71 -4.73 10.33
C PHE A 6 10.36 -3.28 9.95
N LYS A 7 10.72 -2.87 8.74
CA LYS A 7 10.49 -1.52 8.22
C LYS A 7 9.74 -1.62 6.90
N LEU A 8 8.62 -0.90 6.78
CA LEU A 8 7.96 -0.71 5.50
C LEU A 8 8.82 0.25 4.66
N GLU A 9 9.39 -0.26 3.57
CA GLU A 9 10.12 0.58 2.63
C GLU A 9 9.16 1.23 1.65
N LYS A 10 9.09 2.57 1.67
CA LYS A 10 8.29 3.36 0.72
C LYS A 10 8.54 2.96 -0.75
N ASP A 11 9.78 2.65 -1.09
CA ASP A 11 10.17 2.26 -2.45
C ASP A 11 9.66 0.86 -2.84
N GLU A 12 9.51 -0.04 -1.87
CA GLU A 12 8.91 -1.35 -2.11
C GLU A 12 7.39 -1.25 -2.25
N ILE A 13 6.73 -0.56 -1.31
CA ILE A 13 5.28 -0.35 -1.34
C ILE A 13 4.86 0.38 -2.62
N SER A 14 5.56 1.45 -3.01
CA SER A 14 5.26 2.18 -4.25
C SER A 14 5.45 1.30 -5.50
N ARG A 15 6.47 0.43 -5.52
CA ARG A 15 6.67 -0.51 -6.63
C ARG A 15 5.53 -1.53 -6.74
N GLN A 16 5.06 -2.06 -5.61
CA GLN A 16 3.96 -3.03 -5.60
C GLN A 16 2.64 -2.37 -6.02
N ILE A 17 2.32 -1.18 -5.51
CA ILE A 17 1.15 -0.40 -5.94
C ILE A 17 1.22 -0.11 -7.43
N HIS A 18 2.39 0.32 -7.94
CA HIS A 18 2.59 0.59 -9.36
C HIS A 18 2.34 -0.65 -10.22
N TYR A 19 2.85 -1.81 -9.79
CA TYR A 19 2.65 -3.08 -10.48
C TYR A 19 1.16 -3.44 -10.57
N ILE A 20 0.44 -3.43 -9.43
CA ILE A 20 -0.98 -3.77 -9.37
C ILE A 20 -1.82 -2.80 -10.20
N LEU A 21 -1.54 -1.50 -10.12
CA LEU A 21 -2.27 -0.50 -10.92
C LEU A 21 -2.06 -0.69 -12.43
N ARG A 22 -0.87 -1.15 -12.86
CA ARG A 22 -0.63 -1.49 -14.27
C ARG A 22 -1.36 -2.76 -14.71
N GLU A 23 -1.59 -3.70 -13.80
CA GLU A 23 -2.40 -4.89 -14.10
C GLU A 23 -3.89 -4.57 -14.17
N LEU A 24 -4.39 -3.75 -13.25
CA LEU A 24 -5.80 -3.33 -13.21
C LEU A 24 -6.15 -2.37 -14.36
N TYR A 25 -5.25 -1.45 -14.69
CA TYR A 25 -5.47 -0.40 -15.69
C TYR A 25 -4.35 -0.37 -16.73
N PRO A 26 -4.22 -1.40 -17.58
CA PRO A 26 -3.11 -1.54 -18.53
C PRO A 26 -3.06 -0.42 -19.58
N ASP A 27 -4.20 0.20 -19.87
CA ASP A 27 -4.31 1.31 -20.83
C ASP A 27 -3.80 2.64 -20.25
N LEU A 28 -3.65 2.74 -18.93
CA LEU A 28 -3.11 3.94 -18.29
C LEU A 28 -1.59 3.95 -18.30
N LYS A 29 -1.02 5.09 -18.74
CA LYS A 29 0.41 5.36 -18.63
C LYS A 29 0.75 5.83 -17.22
N ILE A 30 0.89 4.87 -16.31
CA ILE A 30 1.19 5.14 -14.90
C ILE A 30 2.71 5.27 -14.71
N SER A 31 3.18 6.45 -14.31
CA SER A 31 4.57 6.68 -13.95
C SER A 31 4.87 6.11 -12.56
N SER A 32 5.98 5.37 -12.42
CA SER A 32 6.44 4.88 -11.11
C SER A 32 6.74 6.03 -10.14
N ASP A 33 7.27 7.13 -10.65
CA ASP A 33 7.63 8.30 -9.85
C ASP A 33 6.36 8.99 -9.30
N ALA A 34 5.30 9.07 -10.11
CA ALA A 34 4.03 9.63 -9.68
C ALA A 34 3.39 8.80 -8.54
N ILE A 35 3.48 7.47 -8.62
CA ILE A 35 3.02 6.60 -7.54
C ILE A 35 3.87 6.80 -6.29
N ARG A 36 5.20 6.87 -6.44
CA ARG A 36 6.12 7.10 -5.32
C ARG A 36 5.85 8.43 -4.60
N ASP A 37 5.50 9.48 -5.32
CA ASP A 37 5.17 10.79 -4.73
C ASP A 37 3.85 10.77 -3.94
N LEU A 38 2.89 9.94 -4.36
CA LEU A 38 1.61 9.73 -3.67
C LEU A 38 1.72 8.78 -2.47
N VAL A 39 2.85 8.08 -2.32
CA VAL A 39 3.16 7.27 -1.15
C VAL A 39 3.88 8.13 -0.11
N VAL A 40 3.31 8.25 1.08
CA VAL A 40 3.82 9.08 2.17
C VAL A 40 4.15 8.22 3.39
N GLU A 41 5.37 8.33 3.90
CA GLU A 41 5.74 7.72 5.18
C GLU A 41 5.04 8.48 6.32
N THR A 42 4.30 7.76 7.16
CA THR A 42 3.55 8.33 8.28
C THR A 42 4.22 8.12 9.63
N ALA A 43 5.22 7.24 9.69
CA ALA A 43 6.05 7.01 10.87
C ALA A 43 7.54 7.14 10.52
N PRO A 44 8.35 7.83 11.35
CA PRO A 44 9.75 8.14 11.05
C PRO A 44 10.70 6.92 11.05
N ASP A 45 10.23 5.77 11.51
CA ASP A 45 10.94 4.49 11.51
C ASP A 45 10.44 3.54 10.40
N GLY A 46 9.56 4.01 9.52
CA GLY A 46 8.88 3.18 8.51
C GLY A 46 7.91 2.16 9.11
N ALA A 47 7.38 2.42 10.32
CA ALA A 47 6.27 1.67 10.87
C ALA A 47 4.92 1.96 10.16
N GLY A 48 4.86 2.98 9.30
CA GLY A 48 3.63 3.40 8.64
C GLY A 48 3.87 4.07 7.29
N VAL A 49 3.05 3.69 6.30
CA VAL A 49 3.07 4.23 4.94
C VAL A 49 1.61 4.40 4.47
N LYS A 50 1.30 5.53 3.85
CA LYS A 50 -0.03 5.80 3.25
C LYS A 50 0.07 6.02 1.76
N PHE A 51 -0.94 5.59 1.03
CA PHE A 51 -1.13 5.90 -0.38
C PHE A 51 -2.48 6.59 -0.59
N ASP A 52 -2.47 7.77 -1.21
CA ASP A 52 -3.68 8.51 -1.55
C ASP A 52 -4.25 8.02 -2.90
N ALA A 53 -5.05 6.96 -2.82
CA ALA A 53 -5.69 6.35 -3.99
C ALA A 53 -6.74 7.27 -4.61
N ALA A 54 -7.43 8.09 -3.81
CA ALA A 54 -8.39 9.06 -4.33
C ALA A 54 -7.72 10.16 -5.16
N ALA A 55 -6.59 10.71 -4.70
CA ALA A 55 -5.82 11.69 -5.47
C ALA A 55 -5.31 11.09 -6.79
N PHE A 56 -4.83 9.84 -6.76
CA PHE A 56 -4.46 9.14 -7.98
C PHE A 56 -5.65 8.97 -8.94
N ALA A 57 -6.80 8.50 -8.43
CA ALA A 57 -7.99 8.27 -9.22
C ALA A 57 -8.51 9.56 -9.88
N GLU A 58 -8.49 10.69 -9.15
CA GLU A 58 -8.86 12.00 -9.70
C GLU A 58 -7.94 12.42 -10.85
N HIS A 59 -6.62 12.22 -10.71
CA HIS A 59 -5.67 12.48 -11.79
C HIS A 59 -5.81 11.54 -12.98
N ALA A 60 -6.18 10.28 -12.74
CA ALA A 60 -6.38 9.27 -13.77
C ALA A 60 -7.76 9.34 -14.45
N GLY A 61 -8.70 10.10 -13.90
CA GLY A 61 -10.09 10.15 -14.36
C GLY A 61 -10.88 8.87 -14.07
N ILE A 62 -10.50 8.13 -13.03
CA ILE A 62 -11.18 6.91 -12.57
C ILE A 62 -12.08 7.23 -11.37
N ASP A 63 -13.17 6.50 -11.19
CA ASP A 63 -13.94 6.59 -9.95
C ASP A 63 -13.07 6.20 -8.75
N LYS A 64 -12.96 7.13 -7.79
CA LYS A 64 -12.12 6.96 -6.61
C LYS A 64 -12.50 5.75 -5.76
N ASN A 65 -13.78 5.41 -5.66
CA ASN A 65 -14.23 4.30 -4.82
C ASN A 65 -13.92 2.97 -5.51
N GLU A 66 -14.18 2.90 -6.81
CA GLU A 66 -13.81 1.75 -7.64
C GLU A 66 -12.31 1.48 -7.57
N LEU A 67 -11.48 2.49 -7.86
CA LEU A 67 -10.01 2.33 -7.84
C LEU A 67 -9.49 1.92 -6.46
N THR A 68 -9.97 2.59 -5.41
CA THR A 68 -9.49 2.30 -4.05
C THR A 68 -9.89 0.89 -3.63
N ALA A 69 -11.11 0.44 -3.96
CA ALA A 69 -11.60 -0.89 -3.63
C ALA A 69 -10.86 -1.99 -4.39
N ASP A 70 -10.66 -1.83 -5.70
CA ASP A 70 -9.94 -2.79 -6.54
C ASP A 70 -8.48 -2.91 -6.11
N LEU A 71 -7.80 -1.77 -5.91
CA LEU A 71 -6.43 -1.75 -5.43
C LEU A 71 -6.30 -2.39 -4.04
N PHE A 72 -7.20 -2.08 -3.11
CA PHE A 72 -7.18 -2.67 -1.76
C PHE A 72 -7.38 -4.20 -1.81
N LYS A 73 -8.28 -4.68 -2.66
CA LYS A 73 -8.53 -6.11 -2.85
C LYS A 73 -7.31 -6.84 -3.40
N GLU A 74 -6.68 -6.31 -4.45
CA GLU A 74 -5.50 -6.94 -5.06
C GLU A 74 -4.29 -6.91 -4.13
N LEU A 75 -4.05 -5.79 -3.43
CA LEU A 75 -3.04 -5.74 -2.37
C LEU A 75 -3.34 -6.84 -1.33
N GLY A 76 -4.58 -6.93 -0.84
CA GLY A 76 -5.00 -7.96 0.11
C GLY A 76 -4.69 -9.39 -0.37
N VAL A 77 -4.93 -9.70 -1.65
CA VAL A 77 -4.64 -11.01 -2.25
C VAL A 77 -3.14 -11.26 -2.34
N GLU A 78 -2.35 -10.30 -2.84
CA GLU A 78 -0.90 -10.44 -2.96
C GLU A 78 -0.21 -10.61 -1.60
N TYR A 79 -0.64 -9.86 -0.59
CA TYR A 79 -0.15 -10.02 0.78
C TYR A 79 -0.72 -11.26 1.48
N GLU A 80 -1.88 -11.76 1.05
CA GLU A 80 -2.40 -13.05 1.51
C GLU A 80 -1.57 -14.23 1.01
N LYS A 81 -1.13 -14.20 -0.24
CA LYS A 81 -0.25 -15.20 -0.85
C LYS A 81 1.14 -15.23 -0.19
N ASN A 82 1.63 -14.08 0.25
CA ASN A 82 2.87 -13.97 1.02
C ASN A 82 2.69 -14.37 2.51
N TRP A 83 1.86 -15.38 2.79
CA TRP A 83 1.40 -15.84 4.13
C TRP A 83 2.52 -16.04 5.17
N HIS A 84 3.77 -16.22 4.75
CA HIS A 84 4.93 -16.30 5.64
C HIS A 84 5.36 -14.95 6.26
N ASP A 85 5.01 -13.81 5.66
CA ASP A 85 5.38 -12.46 6.10
C ASP A 85 4.26 -11.71 6.85
N LYS A 86 3.07 -12.31 6.97
CA LYS A 86 1.87 -11.74 7.65
C LYS A 86 2.05 -11.35 9.12
N LEU A 87 3.19 -11.67 9.74
CA LEU A 87 3.45 -11.38 11.14
C LEU A 87 3.88 -9.93 11.41
N PHE A 88 4.04 -9.09 10.38
CA PHE A 88 4.71 -7.79 10.56
C PHE A 88 3.96 -6.55 10.07
N PHE A 89 2.89 -6.62 9.28
CA PHE A 89 2.13 -5.42 8.88
C PHE A 89 0.68 -5.70 8.45
N GLY A 90 -0.16 -4.68 8.55
CA GLY A 90 -1.58 -4.70 8.23
C GLY A 90 -1.95 -3.54 7.30
N ILE A 91 -2.98 -3.78 6.48
CA ILE A 91 -3.45 -2.84 5.46
C ILE A 91 -4.89 -2.47 5.79
N LYS A 92 -5.19 -1.18 5.80
CA LYS A 92 -6.52 -0.66 6.09
C LYS A 92 -6.91 0.37 5.04
N MET A 93 -8.17 0.35 4.65
CA MET A 93 -8.77 1.39 3.80
C MET A 93 -9.46 2.41 4.70
N ILE A 94 -9.09 3.68 4.58
CA ILE A 94 -9.68 4.79 5.33
C ILE A 94 -10.17 5.82 4.32
N GLY A 95 -11.42 5.67 3.88
CA GLY A 95 -11.96 6.46 2.79
C GLY A 95 -11.20 6.18 1.49
N GLY A 96 -10.60 7.21 0.89
CA GLY A 96 -9.80 7.12 -0.34
C GLY A 96 -8.31 6.87 -0.13
N ILE A 97 -7.91 6.49 1.08
CA ILE A 97 -6.51 6.26 1.46
C ILE A 97 -6.31 4.78 1.81
N ILE A 98 -5.22 4.21 1.32
CA ILE A 98 -4.75 2.88 1.73
C ILE A 98 -3.59 3.09 2.70
N ASP A 99 -3.77 2.60 3.91
CA ASP A 99 -2.85 2.76 5.03
C ASP A 99 -2.19 1.42 5.37
N PHE A 100 -0.86 1.40 5.35
CA PHE A 100 -0.01 0.26 5.64
C PHE A 100 0.69 0.54 6.97
N ASN A 101 0.53 -0.34 7.95
CA ASN A 101 1.15 -0.17 9.26
C ASN A 101 1.78 -1.48 9.73
N VAL A 102 2.96 -1.39 10.31
CA VAL A 102 3.60 -2.52 10.98
C VAL A 102 2.70 -2.97 12.14
N LEU A 103 2.40 -4.27 12.19
CA LEU A 103 1.68 -4.87 13.30
C LEU A 103 2.71 -5.08 14.41
N ASP A 104 2.61 -4.28 15.46
CA ASP A 104 3.37 -4.57 16.66
C ASP A 104 2.93 -5.93 17.19
N ARG A 105 3.87 -6.79 17.58
CA ARG A 105 3.57 -8.16 18.08
C ARG A 105 2.92 -8.14 19.47
N GLU A 106 2.44 -7.00 19.93
CA GLU A 106 1.80 -6.81 21.23
C GLU A 106 0.34 -6.39 21.08
N THR A 107 -0.50 -7.23 20.47
CA THR A 107 -1.94 -7.20 20.79
C THR A 107 -2.60 -8.56 20.57
N ASP A 108 -2.03 -9.59 21.19
CA ASP A 108 -2.82 -10.71 21.73
C ASP A 108 -2.91 -10.44 23.24
N ALA A 109 -4.02 -9.83 23.65
CA ALA A 109 -4.40 -9.64 25.05
C ALA A 109 -5.81 -10.18 25.26
#